data_AF-A0A7S2A731-F1
#
_entry.id   AF-A0A7S2A731-F1
#
_cell.length_a   1.000
_cell.length_b   1.000
_cell.length_c   1.000
_cell.angle_alpha   90.00
_cell.angle_beta   90.00
_cell.angle_gamma   90.00
#
_symmetry.space_group_name_H-M   'P 1'
#
loop_
_entity.id
_entity.type
_entity.pdbx_description
1 polymer ?
#
loop_
_entity_poly.entity_id
_entity_poly.type
_entity_poly.pdbx_seq_one_letter_code
_entity_poly.pdbx_strand_id
1 'polypeptide(L)'
;GGGPGQMPHCAPTYAAVLALCIIYGAGAERTTKAREEEGNNADVDVDLPLSARAALRLLRSKRQSLLTWYLTLRAPLPKLDGSGIETTMTGFRMHHDGEIDVRAAYTALAVTNLLDLTPCKDLTE
;
A
#
# COMPACT_ATOMS: atom_id res chain seq x y z
N GLY A 1 -11.37 2.05 -6.32
CA GLY A 1 -11.33 2.12 -7.78
C GLY A 1 -10.79 3.47 -8.22
N GLY A 2 -10.84 3.75 -9.52
CA GLY A 2 -10.40 5.04 -10.09
C GLY A 2 -11.38 6.20 -9.87
N GLY A 3 -12.58 5.91 -9.37
CA GLY A 3 -13.58 6.92 -9.02
C GLY A 3 -14.77 6.34 -8.24
N PRO A 4 -15.73 7.18 -7.85
CA PRO A 4 -16.94 6.75 -7.14
C PRO A 4 -17.71 5.67 -7.91
N GLY A 5 -18.15 4.62 -7.21
CA GLY A 5 -18.86 3.48 -7.81
C GLY A 5 -17.99 2.51 -8.62
N GLN A 6 -16.72 2.83 -8.91
CA GLN A 6 -15.82 1.93 -9.62
C GLN A 6 -15.23 0.86 -8.69
N MET A 7 -15.11 -0.35 -9.21
CA MET A 7 -14.54 -1.46 -8.46
C MET A 7 -13.09 -1.18 -7.99
N PRO A 8 -12.65 -1.78 -6.86
CA PRO A 8 -11.26 -1.71 -6.42
C PRO A 8 -10.29 -2.23 -7.49
N HIS A 9 -9.14 -1.57 -7.63
CA HIS A 9 -8.15 -1.89 -8.66
C HIS A 9 -6.76 -1.44 -8.19
N CYS A 10 -5.74 -2.27 -8.43
CA CYS A 10 -4.39 -2.10 -7.89
C CYS A 10 -3.74 -0.77 -8.26
N ALA A 11 -3.81 -0.35 -9.54
CA ALA A 11 -3.25 0.93 -10.00
C ALA A 11 -3.83 2.17 -9.30
N PRO A 12 -5.15 2.41 -9.28
CA PRO A 12 -5.69 3.57 -8.56
C PRO A 12 -5.55 3.45 -7.03
N THR A 13 -5.50 2.24 -6.47
CA THR A 13 -5.18 2.04 -5.05
C THR A 13 -3.75 2.51 -4.74
N TYR A 14 -2.76 2.11 -5.54
CA TYR A 14 -1.39 2.58 -5.40
C TYR A 14 -1.29 4.11 -5.52
N ALA A 15 -1.92 4.70 -6.54
CA ALA A 15 -1.92 6.15 -6.74
C ALA A 15 -2.53 6.90 -5.53
N ALA A 16 -3.65 6.39 -4.99
CA ALA A 16 -4.30 6.98 -3.82
C ALA A 16 -3.45 6.87 -2.56
N VAL A 17 -2.84 5.71 -2.29
CA VAL A 17 -1.93 5.52 -1.15
C VAL A 17 -0.73 6.44 -1.27
N LEU A 18 -0.10 6.52 -2.44
CA LEU A 18 1.05 7.38 -2.67
C LEU A 18 0.70 8.86 -2.47
N ALA A 19 -0.45 9.31 -2.98
CA ALA A 19 -0.93 10.68 -2.77
C ALA A 19 -1.12 11.01 -1.28
N LEU A 20 -1.70 10.09 -0.50
CA LEU A 20 -1.85 10.25 0.95
C LEU A 20 -0.49 10.26 1.67
N CYS A 21 0.45 9.41 1.27
CA CYS A 21 1.83 9.42 1.79
C CYS A 21 2.53 10.76 1.51
N ILE A 22 2.35 11.35 0.32
CA ILE A 22 2.90 12.66 -0.03
C ILE A 22 2.30 13.76 0.86
N ILE A 23 0.98 13.77 1.03
CA ILE A 23 0.30 14.75 1.89
C ILE A 23 0.80 14.64 3.34
N TYR A 24 0.90 13.42 3.87
CA TYR A 24 1.44 13.18 5.20
C TYR A 24 2.90 13.64 5.32
N GLY A 25 3.77 13.18 4.42
CA GLY A 25 5.19 13.49 4.43
C GLY A 25 5.47 14.99 4.36
N ALA A 26 4.78 15.71 3.47
CA ALA A 26 4.93 17.16 3.35
C ALA A 26 4.44 17.94 4.58
N GLY A 27 3.49 17.40 5.34
CA GLY A 27 3.05 18.00 6.61
C GLY A 27 3.98 17.67 7.77
N ALA A 28 4.44 16.42 7.84
CA ALA A 28 5.41 15.97 8.85
C ALA A 28 6.73 16.75 8.72
N GLU A 29 7.28 16.87 7.52
CA GLU A 29 8.54 17.59 7.26
C GLU A 29 8.48 19.07 7.67
N ARG A 30 7.35 19.74 7.43
CA ARG A 30 7.16 21.13 7.87
C ARG A 30 7.09 21.23 9.39
N THR A 31 6.42 20.28 10.02
CA THR A 31 6.25 20.23 11.48
C THR A 31 7.59 19.96 12.17
N THR A 32 8.39 19.04 11.64
CA THR A 32 9.73 18.75 12.18
C THR A 32 10.65 19.97 12.07
N LYS A 33 10.69 20.64 10.90
CA LYS A 33 11.50 21.85 10.71
C LYS A 33 11.13 22.98 11.68
N ALA A 34 9.84 23.26 11.85
CA ALA A 34 9.38 24.29 12.79
C ALA A 34 9.78 23.96 14.24
N ARG A 35 9.73 22.69 14.63
CA ARG A 35 10.11 22.26 15.99
C ARG A 35 11.61 22.24 16.25
N GLU A 36 12.41 21.94 15.24
CA GLU A 36 13.87 22.05 15.31
C GLU A 36 14.28 23.51 15.57
N GLU A 37 13.59 24.47 14.95
CA GLU A 37 13.78 25.90 15.21
C GLU A 37 13.34 26.32 16.63
N GLU A 38 12.31 25.68 17.18
CA GLU A 38 11.78 25.93 18.53
C GLU A 38 12.49 25.16 19.66
N GLY A 39 13.36 24.19 19.34
CA GLY A 39 14.04 23.34 20.32
C GLY A 39 13.13 22.32 21.03
N ASN A 40 12.03 21.90 20.39
CA ASN A 40 11.02 21.01 20.97
C ASN A 40 11.15 19.56 20.49
N ASN A 41 11.24 18.59 21.43
CA ASN A 41 11.40 17.16 21.17
C ASN A 41 10.13 16.32 21.39
N ALA A 42 8.95 16.92 21.50
CA ALA A 42 7.68 16.18 21.70
C ALA A 42 7.30 15.31 20.47
N ASP A 43 6.26 14.47 20.60
CA ASP A 43 5.77 13.64 19.48
C ASP A 43 5.26 14.46 18.29
N VAL A 44 5.75 14.19 17.08
CA VAL A 44 5.45 14.93 15.84
C VAL A 44 3.97 14.86 15.47
N ASP A 45 3.30 13.74 15.75
CA ASP A 45 1.88 13.51 15.42
C ASP A 45 0.92 14.54 16.07
N VAL A 46 1.31 15.14 17.19
CA VAL A 46 0.48 16.10 17.98
C VAL A 46 0.32 17.45 17.29
N ASP A 47 1.33 17.90 16.56
CA ASP A 47 1.34 19.23 15.91
C ASP A 47 1.12 19.16 14.39
N LEU A 48 0.88 17.96 13.87
CA LEU A 48 0.65 17.76 12.44
C LEU A 48 -0.52 18.62 11.90
N PRO A 49 -0.36 19.26 10.73
CA PRO A 49 -1.45 19.92 10.03
C PRO A 49 -2.66 18.99 9.84
N LEU A 50 -3.86 19.58 9.82
CA LEU A 50 -5.11 18.81 9.75
C LEU A 50 -5.14 17.84 8.54
N SER A 51 -4.62 18.28 7.39
CA SER A 51 -4.53 17.47 6.17
C SER A 51 -3.62 16.25 6.33
N ALA A 52 -2.43 16.44 6.90
CA ALA A 52 -1.46 15.36 7.13
C ALA A 52 -2.00 14.36 8.18
N ARG A 53 -2.61 14.86 9.25
CA ARG A 53 -3.26 14.03 10.26
C ARG A 53 -4.42 13.21 9.70
N ALA A 54 -5.25 13.83 8.85
CA ALA A 54 -6.36 13.14 8.18
C ALA A 54 -5.84 12.06 7.23
N ALA A 55 -4.79 12.35 6.45
CA ALA A 55 -4.14 11.38 5.57
C ALA A 55 -3.59 10.17 6.36
N LEU A 56 -2.85 10.43 7.44
CA LEU A 56 -2.31 9.38 8.31
C LEU A 56 -3.41 8.50 8.93
N ARG A 57 -4.49 9.12 9.44
CA ARG A 57 -5.64 8.39 9.98
C ARG A 57 -6.29 7.50 8.92
N LEU A 58 -6.46 8.02 7.71
CA LEU A 58 -7.05 7.26 6.62
C LEU A 58 -6.16 6.06 6.24
N LEU A 59 -4.86 6.28 6.04
CA LEU A 59 -3.89 5.21 5.77
C LEU A 59 -3.95 4.12 6.84
N ARG A 60 -3.86 4.49 8.13
CA ARG A 60 -3.94 3.56 9.27
C ARG A 60 -5.26 2.79 9.27
N SER A 61 -6.40 3.47 9.04
CA SER A 61 -7.72 2.83 9.04
C SER A 61 -7.93 1.81 7.90
N LYS A 62 -7.18 1.94 6.80
CA LYS A 62 -7.34 1.09 5.61
C LYS A 62 -6.32 -0.05 5.52
N ARG A 63 -5.28 -0.07 6.37
CA ARG A 63 -4.23 -1.11 6.39
C ARG A 63 -4.81 -2.53 6.29
N GLN A 64 -5.67 -2.91 7.23
CA GLN A 64 -6.23 -4.26 7.27
C GLN A 64 -7.10 -4.58 6.05
N SER A 65 -7.98 -3.66 5.66
CA SER A 65 -8.85 -3.87 4.50
C SER A 65 -8.07 -4.00 3.19
N LEU A 66 -6.97 -3.26 3.04
CA LEU A 66 -6.10 -3.33 1.87
C LEU A 66 -5.34 -4.65 1.84
N LEU A 67 -4.76 -5.09 2.98
CA LEU A 67 -4.09 -6.38 3.08
C LEU A 67 -5.03 -7.53 2.68
N THR A 68 -6.20 -7.60 3.33
CA THR A 68 -7.17 -8.66 3.05
C THR A 68 -7.61 -8.65 1.60
N TRP A 69 -7.82 -7.47 1.01
CA TRP A 69 -8.17 -7.36 -0.40
C TRP A 69 -7.03 -7.79 -1.34
N TYR A 70 -5.77 -7.44 -1.08
CA TYR A 70 -4.65 -7.91 -1.89
C TYR A 70 -4.50 -9.43 -1.86
N LEU A 71 -4.78 -10.07 -0.72
CA LEU A 71 -4.78 -11.53 -0.61
C LEU A 71 -5.85 -12.18 -1.50
N THR A 72 -7.00 -11.54 -1.72
CA THR A 72 -8.02 -12.07 -2.65
C THR A 72 -7.61 -11.96 -4.12
N LEU A 73 -6.59 -11.15 -4.43
CA LEU A 73 -6.07 -10.98 -5.79
C LEU A 73 -4.91 -11.92 -6.13
N ARG A 74 -4.41 -12.70 -5.15
CA ARG A 74 -3.43 -13.76 -5.43
C ARG A 74 -4.01 -14.76 -6.42
N ALA A 75 -3.21 -15.13 -7.41
CA ALA A 75 -3.56 -16.13 -8.41
C ALA A 75 -2.38 -17.07 -8.67
N PRO A 76 -2.62 -18.38 -8.85
CA PRO A 76 -1.57 -19.30 -9.24
C PRO A 76 -1.11 -19.01 -10.67
N LEU A 77 0.20 -19.09 -10.91
CA LEU A 77 0.80 -19.02 -12.24
C LEU A 77 1.17 -20.43 -12.71
N PRO A 78 0.89 -20.78 -13.99
CA PRO A 78 1.33 -22.04 -14.54
C PRO A 78 2.86 -22.14 -14.51
N LYS A 79 3.37 -23.26 -13.98
CA LYS A 79 4.78 -23.58 -14.08
C LYS A 79 5.11 -24.07 -15.50
N LEU A 80 6.11 -23.47 -16.12
CA LEU A 80 6.67 -23.88 -17.42
C LEU A 80 7.97 -24.70 -17.27
N ASP A 81 8.30 -25.16 -16.08
CA ASP A 81 9.43 -26.06 -15.89
C ASP A 81 8.95 -27.50 -15.98
N GLY A 82 9.34 -28.22 -17.05
CA GLY A 82 9.16 -29.67 -17.19
C GLY A 82 9.92 -30.50 -16.14
N SER A 83 10.18 -29.94 -14.95
CA SER A 83 10.95 -30.49 -13.85
C SER A 83 10.13 -31.40 -12.93
N GLY A 84 8.79 -31.42 -13.06
CA GLY A 84 7.91 -32.26 -12.24
C GLY A 84 7.88 -31.88 -10.75
N ILE A 85 8.56 -30.80 -10.35
CA ILE A 85 8.54 -30.27 -8.98
C ILE A 85 7.42 -29.24 -8.89
N GLU A 86 6.46 -29.46 -7.99
CA GLU A 86 5.33 -28.56 -7.76
C GLU A 86 5.78 -27.34 -6.94
N THR A 87 6.23 -26.27 -7.60
CA THR A 87 6.49 -24.95 -6.97
C THR A 87 5.50 -23.94 -7.50
N THR A 88 4.32 -23.82 -6.91
CA THR A 88 3.30 -22.87 -7.38
C THR A 88 3.85 -21.44 -7.29
N MET A 89 4.31 -20.87 -8.41
CA MET A 89 4.56 -19.43 -8.48
C MET A 89 3.22 -18.71 -8.37
N THR A 90 3.18 -17.63 -7.60
CA THR A 90 1.97 -16.85 -7.39
C THR A 90 2.15 -15.46 -8.00
N GLY A 91 1.10 -14.99 -8.68
CA GLY A 91 1.00 -13.65 -9.21
C GLY A 91 -0.15 -12.90 -8.55
N PHE A 92 -0.28 -11.61 -8.86
CA PHE A 92 -1.41 -10.79 -8.44
C PHE A 92 -2.22 -10.36 -9.65
N ARG A 93 -3.55 -10.35 -9.50
CA ARG A 93 -4.45 -9.72 -10.46
C ARG A 93 -4.52 -8.21 -10.22
N MET A 94 -4.78 -7.44 -11.26
CA MET A 94 -5.04 -5.99 -11.12
C MET A 94 -6.36 -5.67 -10.40
N HIS A 95 -7.34 -6.57 -10.50
CA HIS A 95 -8.62 -6.58 -9.78
C HIS A 95 -9.27 -7.96 -9.95
N HIS A 96 -10.43 -8.21 -9.33
CA HIS A 96 -11.19 -9.46 -9.59
C HIS A 96 -11.49 -9.58 -11.08
N ASP A 97 -11.24 -10.77 -11.65
CA ASP A 97 -11.30 -11.08 -13.09
C ASP A 97 -10.38 -10.25 -14.01
N GLY A 98 -9.48 -9.47 -13.42
CA GLY A 98 -8.45 -8.72 -14.13
C GLY A 98 -7.26 -9.60 -14.56
N GLU A 99 -6.41 -9.00 -15.38
CA GLU A 99 -5.15 -9.55 -15.84
C GLU A 99 -4.16 -9.77 -14.70
N ILE A 100 -3.28 -10.76 -14.88
CA ILE A 100 -2.15 -11.03 -14.01
C ILE A 100 -0.91 -10.52 -14.71
N ASP A 101 -0.28 -9.48 -14.18
CA ASP A 101 0.97 -8.97 -14.70
C ASP A 101 1.82 -8.28 -13.61
N VAL A 102 3.02 -7.86 -14.00
CA VAL A 102 4.02 -7.27 -13.09
C VAL A 102 3.53 -5.98 -12.42
N ARG A 103 2.59 -5.23 -13.02
CA ARG A 103 2.04 -4.00 -12.43
C ARG A 103 1.24 -4.32 -11.19
N ALA A 104 0.49 -5.43 -11.20
CA ALA A 104 -0.27 -5.88 -10.03
C ALA A 104 0.66 -6.25 -8.88
N ALA A 105 1.71 -7.04 -9.16
CA ALA A 105 2.71 -7.42 -8.18
C ALA A 105 3.44 -6.19 -7.61
N TYR A 106 3.91 -5.29 -8.47
CA TYR A 106 4.58 -4.05 -8.07
C TYR A 106 3.70 -3.19 -7.16
N THR A 107 2.46 -2.93 -7.57
CA THR A 107 1.56 -2.05 -6.81
C THR A 107 1.12 -2.69 -5.49
N ALA A 108 0.90 -4.00 -5.44
CA ALA A 108 0.62 -4.73 -4.21
C ALA A 108 1.80 -4.62 -3.23
N LEU A 109 3.01 -4.99 -3.66
CA LEU A 109 4.20 -4.96 -2.82
C LEU A 109 4.59 -3.54 -2.38
N ALA A 110 4.42 -2.54 -3.24
CA ALA A 110 4.70 -1.15 -2.90
C ALA A 110 3.73 -0.62 -1.84
N VAL A 111 2.42 -0.87 -2.00
CA VAL A 111 1.43 -0.44 -1.01
C VAL A 111 1.62 -1.16 0.31
N THR A 112 1.88 -2.47 0.29
CA THR A 112 2.09 -3.23 1.53
C THR A 112 3.37 -2.82 2.23
N ASN A 113 4.45 -2.48 1.52
CA ASN A 113 5.64 -1.89 2.14
C ASN A 113 5.38 -0.49 2.73
N LEU A 114 4.76 0.42 1.97
CA LEU A 114 4.46 1.78 2.45
C LEU A 114 3.57 1.77 3.69
N LEU A 115 2.71 0.76 3.79
CA LEU A 115 1.81 0.55 4.92
C LEU A 115 2.36 -0.39 5.96
N ASP A 116 3.63 -0.83 5.87
CA ASP A 116 4.26 -1.72 6.84
C ASP A 116 3.45 -3.01 7.08
N LEU A 117 3.11 -3.69 5.98
CA LEU A 117 2.34 -4.94 5.92
C LEU A 117 3.17 -6.09 5.31
N THR A 118 4.36 -5.80 4.77
CA THR A 118 5.25 -6.79 4.13
C THR A 118 5.72 -7.94 5.01
N PRO A 119 5.84 -7.83 6.35
CA PRO A 119 6.14 -8.99 7.21
C PRO A 119 5.07 -10.11 7.13
N CYS A 120 3.95 -9.89 6.44
CA CYS A 120 2.97 -10.92 6.11
C CYS A 120 3.52 -11.88 5.04
N LYS A 121 3.95 -13.07 5.49
CA LYS A 121 4.45 -14.16 4.62
C LYS A 121 3.49 -14.51 3.49
N ASP A 122 2.19 -14.38 3.73
CA ASP A 122 1.14 -14.64 2.73
C ASP A 122 1.17 -13.68 1.54
N LEU A 123 1.98 -12.60 1.56
CA LEU A 123 2.20 -11.74 0.40
C LEU A 123 3.49 -12.06 -0.36
N THR A 124 4.45 -12.71 0.29
CA THR A 124 5.81 -12.91 -0.22
C THR A 124 6.12 -14.36 -0.62
N GLU A 125 5.28 -15.32 -0.19
CA GLU A 125 5.35 -16.76 -0.50
C GLU A 125 4.16 -17.19 -1.37
#